data_AF-D5VTQ4-F1
#
_entry.id   AF-D5VTQ4-F1
#
_cell.length_a   1.000
_cell.length_b   1.000
_cell.length_c   1.000
_cell.angle_alpha   90.00
_cell.angle_beta   90.00
_cell.angle_gamma   90.00
#
_symmetry.space_group_name_H-M   'P 1'
#
loop_
_entity.id
_entity.type
_entity.pdbx_description
1 polymer ?
#
loop_
_entity_poly.entity_id
_entity_poly.type
_entity_poly.pdbx_seq_one_letter_code
_entity_poly.pdbx_strand_id
1 'polypeptide(L)' 'MITEVVSFIIILMLIRIFITKSRERKLLYLCCLSFAFSALIALYVDSPMGGILAIVFFISSTLSSNAIAHTLGKVKL' A
#
# COMPACT_ATOMS: atom_id res chain seq x y z
N MET A 1 0.92 -18.38 -9.04
CA MET A 1 -0.19 -18.46 -8.06
C MET A 1 -0.18 -17.27 -7.09
N ILE A 2 0.85 -17.08 -6.26
CA ILE A 2 0.88 -15.97 -5.28
C ILE A 2 0.89 -14.59 -5.97
N THR A 3 1.70 -14.42 -7.03
CA THR A 3 1.78 -13.16 -7.79
C THR A 3 0.44 -12.73 -8.38
N GLU A 4 -0.32 -13.68 -8.95
CA GLU A 4 -1.63 -13.40 -9.55
C GLU A 4 -2.65 -12.96 -8.51
N VAL A 5 -2.63 -13.58 -7.31
CA VAL A 5 -3.50 -13.17 -6.19
C VAL A 5 -3.16 -11.75 -5.76
N VAL A 6 -1.87 -11.42 -5.63
CA VAL A 6 -1.42 -10.06 -5.27
C VAL A 6 -1.83 -9.05 -6.33
N SER A 7 -1.64 -9.34 -7.61
CA SER A 7 -2.08 -8.47 -8.72
C SER A 7 -3.59 -8.25 -8.72
N PHE A 8 -4.38 -9.28 -8.45
CA PHE A 8 -5.84 -9.17 -8.34
C PHE A 8 -6.25 -8.27 -7.16
N ILE A 9 -5.60 -8.42 -6.00
CA ILE A 9 -5.82 -7.56 -4.84
C ILE A 9 -5.49 -6.10 -5.17
N ILE A 10 -4.37 -5.83 -5.85
CA ILE A 10 -3.98 -4.46 -6.26
C ILE A 10 -5.09 -3.83 -7.12
N ILE A 11 -5.59 -4.56 -8.13
CA ILE A 11 -6.66 -4.06 -9.00
C ILE A 11 -7.94 -3.79 -8.21
N LEU A 12 -8.36 -4.71 -7.33
CA LEU A 12 -9.54 -4.52 -6.49
C LEU A 12 -9.41 -3.31 -5.56
N MET A 13 -8.26 -3.13 -4.93
CA MET A 13 -8.01 -1.99 -4.03
C MET A 13 -7.96 -0.66 -4.80
N LEU A 14 -7.36 -0.63 -6.00
CA LEU A 14 -7.40 0.54 -6.89
C LEU A 14 -8.84 0.95 -7.21
N ILE A 15 -9.69 0.00 -7.62
CA ILE A 15 -11.10 0.27 -7.90
C ILE A 15 -11.82 0.82 -6.67
N ARG A 16 -11.58 0.23 -5.49
CA ARG A 16 -12.15 0.71 -4.22
C ARG A 16 -11.70 2.12 -3.86
N ILE A 17 -10.46 2.50 -4.15
CA ILE A 17 -9.96 3.88 -3.93
C ILE A 17 -10.72 4.90 -4.80
N PHE A 18 -11.01 4.55 -6.06
CA PHE A 18 -11.75 5.43 -6.97
C PHE A 18 -13.22 5.60 -6.56
N ILE A 19 -13.88 4.50 -6.16
CA ILE A 19 -15.32 4.52 -5.80
C ILE A 19 -15.56 5.16 -4.42
N THR A 20 -14.67 4.93 -3.47
CA THR A 20 -14.87 5.37 -2.09
C THR A 20 -14.85 6.90 -2.00
N LYS A 21 -15.79 7.51 -1.29
CA LYS A 21 -15.80 8.98 -1.11
C LYS A 21 -15.09 9.43 0.17
N SER A 22 -15.20 8.65 1.25
CA SER A 22 -14.61 8.95 2.55
C SER A 22 -13.08 8.87 2.52
N ARG A 23 -12.41 9.93 2.96
CA ARG A 23 -10.93 10.01 3.04
C ARG A 23 -10.35 8.93 3.95
N GLU A 24 -11.00 8.63 5.05
CA GLU A 24 -10.56 7.62 6.03
C GLU A 24 -10.48 6.21 5.40
N ARG A 25 -11.54 5.78 4.71
CA ARG A 25 -11.52 4.47 4.03
C ARG A 25 -10.54 4.45 2.87
N LYS A 26 -10.35 5.57 2.15
CA LYS A 26 -9.31 5.66 1.10
C LYS A 26 -7.92 5.42 1.66
N LEU A 27 -7.62 5.92 2.87
CA LEU A 27 -6.34 5.69 3.50
C LEU A 27 -6.10 4.20 3.81
N LEU A 28 -7.12 3.49 4.29
CA LEU A 28 -7.02 2.04 4.52
C LEU A 28 -6.72 1.27 3.23
N TYR A 29 -7.40 1.61 2.14
CA TYR A 29 -7.12 0.98 0.85
C TYR A 29 -5.73 1.35 0.31
N LEU A 30 -5.29 2.60 0.50
CA LEU A 30 -3.95 3.04 0.10
C LEU A 30 -2.85 2.28 0.86
N CYS A 31 -3.02 2.09 2.17
CA CYS A 31 -2.11 1.32 3.01
C CYS A 31 -2.03 -0.15 2.54
N CYS A 32 -3.18 -0.77 2.28
CA CYS A 32 -3.22 -2.13 1.75
C CYS A 32 -2.50 -2.24 0.39
N LEU A 33 -2.68 -1.25 -0.48
CA LEU A 33 -2.08 -1.19 -1.80
C LEU A 33 -0.56 -1.03 -1.73
N SER A 34 -0.05 -0.20 -0.81
CA SER A 34 1.38 -0.09 -0.54
C SER A 34 2.00 -1.40 -0.04
N PHE A 35 1.32 -2.16 0.83
CA PHE A 35 1.80 -3.48 1.24
C PHE A 35 1.79 -4.50 0.10
N ALA A 36 0.78 -4.46 -0.75
CA ALA A 36 0.72 -5.31 -1.93
C ALA A 36 1.87 -5.00 -2.92
N PHE A 37 2.24 -3.72 -3.08
CA PHE A 37 3.42 -3.35 -3.87
C PHE A 37 4.74 -3.82 -3.25
N SER A 38 4.89 -3.72 -1.93
CA SER A 38 6.07 -4.29 -1.24
C SER A 38 6.21 -5.80 -1.50
N ALA A 39 5.10 -6.53 -1.39
CA ALA A 39 5.06 -7.96 -1.71
C ALA A 39 5.37 -8.24 -3.19
N LEU A 40 4.88 -7.41 -4.10
CA LEU A 40 5.18 -7.54 -5.53
C LEU A 40 6.67 -7.32 -5.82
N ILE A 41 7.30 -6.34 -5.17
CA ILE A 41 8.75 -6.09 -5.28
C ILE A 41 9.53 -7.30 -4.79
N ALA A 42 9.16 -7.85 -3.62
CA ALA A 42 9.82 -9.01 -3.04
C ALA A 42 9.69 -10.27 -3.91
N LEU A 43 8.59 -10.40 -4.65
CA LEU A 43 8.27 -11.60 -5.44
C LEU A 43 8.77 -11.51 -6.89
N TYR A 44 8.98 -10.30 -7.42
CA TYR A 44 9.39 -10.10 -8.82
C TYR A 44 10.91 -9.84 -8.97
N VAL A 45 11.56 -9.33 -7.92
CA VAL A 45 13.00 -9.03 -7.96
C VAL A 45 13.78 -10.16 -7.29
N ASP A 46 14.22 -11.13 -8.08
CA ASP A 46 15.08 -12.26 -7.67
C ASP A 46 16.53 -11.83 -7.40
N SER A 47 16.72 -10.84 -6.54
CA SER A 47 18.03 -10.45 -6.05
C SER A 47 17.97 -10.08 -4.57
N PRO A 48 19.06 -10.22 -3.81
CA PRO A 48 19.10 -9.79 -2.41
C PRO A 48 18.79 -8.29 -2.25
N MET A 49 19.09 -7.49 -3.28
CA MET A 49 18.69 -6.07 -3.33
C MET A 49 17.17 -5.87 -3.44
N GLY A 50 16.45 -6.79 -4.09
CA GLY A 50 14.99 -6.79 -4.14
C GLY A 50 14.35 -6.90 -2.76
N GLY A 51 14.90 -7.78 -1.91
CA GLY A 51 14.46 -7.91 -0.51
C GLY A 51 14.70 -6.64 0.30
N ILE A 52 15.87 -6.02 0.16
CA ILE A 52 16.19 -4.74 0.81
C ILE A 52 15.22 -3.64 0.36
N LEU A 53 14.96 -3.55 -0.95
CA LEU A 53 14.03 -2.58 -1.51
C LEU A 53 12.60 -2.79 -0.98
N ALA A 54 12.14 -4.04 -0.89
CA ALA A 54 10.83 -4.37 -0.34
C ALA A 54 10.69 -3.94 1.13
N ILE A 55 11.73 -4.16 1.95
CA ILE A 55 11.77 -3.76 3.37
C ILE A 55 11.75 -2.23 3.50
N VAL A 56 12.59 -1.52 2.75
CA VAL A 56 12.64 -0.05 2.78
C VAL A 56 11.31 0.54 2.35
N PHE A 57 10.70 -0.02 1.30
CA PHE A 57 9.39 0.40 0.82
C PHE A 57 8.28 0.13 1.85
N PHE A 58 8.33 -1.01 2.54
CA PHE A 58 7.39 -1.38 3.60
C PHE A 58 7.44 -0.41 4.78
N ILE A 59 8.64 -0.10 5.28
CA ILE A 59 8.84 0.83 6.41
C ILE A 59 8.37 2.23 6.01
N SER A 60 8.80 2.71 4.84
CA SER A 60 8.42 4.03 4.32
C SER A 60 6.90 4.16 4.14
N SER A 61 6.24 3.11 3.65
CA SER A 61 4.79 3.08 3.49
C SER A 61 4.04 3.11 4.82
N THR A 62 4.59 2.45 5.85
CA THR A 62 4.04 2.46 7.21
C THR A 62 4.14 3.86 7.82
N LEU A 63 5.30 4.51 7.68
CA LEU A 63 5.50 5.89 8.14
C LEU A 63 4.56 6.86 7.42
N SER A 64 4.46 6.77 6.09
CA SER A 64 3.59 7.62 5.28
C SER A 64 2.12 7.47 5.66
N SER A 65 1.64 6.23 5.83
CA SER A 65 0.24 5.95 6.19
C SER A 65 -0.11 6.53 7.56
N ASN A 66 0.79 6.40 8.55
CA ASN A 66 0.59 6.99 9.87
C ASN A 66 0.67 8.53 9.86
N ALA A 67 1.56 9.10 9.05
CA ALA A 67 1.64 10.55 8.87
C ALA A 67 0.34 11.10 8.25
N ILE A 68 -0.21 10.42 7.25
CA ILE A 68 -1.50 10.81 6.63
C ILE A 68 -2.66 10.63 7.61
N ALA A 69 -2.68 9.55 8.40
CA ALA A 69 -3.70 9.36 9.43
C ALA A 69 -3.66 10.49 10.48
N HIS A 70 -2.46 10.85 10.92
CA HIS A 70 -2.27 11.93 11.90
C HIS A 70 -2.68 13.29 11.33
N THR A 71 -2.35 13.59 10.07
CA THR A 71 -2.79 14.85 9.44
C THR A 71 -4.29 14.87 9.19
N LEU A 72 -4.93 13.79 8.77
CA LEU A 72 -6.39 13.72 8.64
C LEU A 72 -7.10 13.92 9.99
N GLY A 73 -6.54 13.41 11.09
CA GLY A 73 -7.08 13.64 12.43
C GLY A 73 -6.96 15.08 12.92
N LYS A 74 -5.97 15.83 12.43
CA LYS A 74 -5.70 17.24 12.77
C LYS A 74 -6.41 18.21 11.82
N VAL A 75 -6.50 17.88 10.54
CA VAL A 75 -7.24 18.60 9.50
C VAL A 75 -8.68 18.07 9.52
N LYS A 76 -9.40 18.34 10.62
CA LYS A 76 -10.87 18.27 10.61
C LYS A 76 -11.37 19.47 9.79
N LEU A 77 -11.56 19.25 8.49
CA LEU A 77 -12.42 20.08 7.63
C LEU A 77 -13.86 19.54 7.73
#